data_AF-A0A7V5D9U3-F1
#
_entry.id   AF-A0A7V5D9U3-F1
#
_cell.length_a   1.000
_cell.length_b   1.000
_cell.length_c   1.000
_cell.angle_alpha   90.00
_cell.angle_beta   90.00
_cell.angle_gamma   90.00
#
_symmetry.space_group_name_H-M   'P 1'
#
loop_
_entity.id
_entity.type
_entity.pdbx_description
1 polymer ?
#
loop_
_entity_poly.entity_id
_entity_poly.type
_entity_poly.pdbx_seq_one_letter_code
_entity_poly.pdbx_strand_id
1 'polypeptide(L)' 'MARTKGDITKLVSAKKETDSLRTTVPSSIVRVMKLMEGDELQWEIKSMEKGLIQVTAIRAISRKRSERKD' A
#
# COMPACT_ATOMS: atom_id res chain seq x y z
N MET A 1 16.81 -1.71 -16.14
CA MET A 1 15.48 -1.48 -15.51
C MET A 1 15.71 -0.87 -14.13
N ALA A 2 15.15 0.30 -13.84
CA ALA A 2 15.29 0.94 -12.53
C ALA A 2 14.27 0.35 -11.53
N ARG A 3 14.69 0.16 -10.28
CA ARG A 3 13.84 -0.25 -9.16
C ARG A 3 14.14 0.68 -8.00
N THR A 4 13.11 1.30 -7.44
CA THR A 4 13.23 2.04 -6.18
C THR A 4 12.99 1.10 -5.01
N LYS A 5 13.73 1.26 -3.91
CA LYS A 5 13.31 0.71 -2.60
C LYS A 5 12.11 1.56 -2.19
N GLY A 6 10.91 1.08 -2.48
CA GLY A 6 9.72 1.91 -2.39
C GLY A 6 9.32 2.19 -0.95
N ASP A 7 8.67 3.34 -0.81
CA ASP A 7 8.30 3.90 0.48
C ASP A 7 7.37 2.95 1.24
N ILE A 8 7.41 3.04 2.57
CA ILE A 8 6.39 2.45 3.42
C ILE A 8 5.39 3.56 3.75
N THR A 9 4.13 3.34 3.41
CA THR A 9 3.05 4.29 3.68
C THR A 9 1.98 3.65 4.55
N LYS A 10 1.24 4.48 5.29
CA LYS A 10 0.08 4.06 6.06
C LYS A 10 -1.20 4.33 5.28
N LEU A 11 -2.08 3.34 5.18
CA LEU A 11 -3.37 3.50 4.52
C LEU A 11 -4.26 4.44 5.35
N VAL A 12 -4.73 5.51 4.73
CA VAL A 12 -5.66 6.48 5.34
C VAL A 12 -6.84 6.68 4.42
N SER A 13 -8.01 6.92 5.00
CA SER A 13 -9.21 7.23 4.23
C SER A 13 -9.00 8.53 3.44
N ALA A 14 -9.27 8.49 2.12
CA ALA A 14 -9.13 9.66 1.27
C ALA A 14 -10.13 10.75 1.68
N LYS A 15 -9.65 11.97 1.89
CA LYS A 15 -10.47 13.16 2.17
C LYS A 15 -10.73 13.92 0.88
N LYS A 16 -11.95 14.43 0.68
CA LYS A 16 -12.36 15.08 -0.58
C LYS A 16 -11.71 16.44 -0.78
N GLU A 17 -11.15 17.02 0.28
CA GLU A 17 -10.77 18.44 0.33
C GLU A 17 -9.26 18.70 0.10
N THR A 18 -8.48 17.68 -0.27
CA THR A 18 -7.03 17.85 -0.45
C THR A 18 -6.58 17.50 -1.86
N ASP A 19 -5.99 18.48 -2.58
CA ASP A 19 -5.23 18.30 -3.83
C ASP A 19 -3.90 17.59 -3.57
N SER A 20 -3.97 16.40 -2.99
CA SER A 20 -2.79 15.64 -2.65
C SER A 20 -2.42 14.73 -3.83
N LEU A 21 -1.15 14.78 -4.25
CA LEU A 21 -0.53 13.81 -5.17
C LEU A 21 -0.38 12.40 -4.53
N ARG A 22 -1.31 12.02 -3.65
CA ARG A 22 -1.34 10.72 -2.97
C ARG A 22 -1.71 9.64 -3.96
N THR A 23 -1.03 8.50 -3.85
CA THR A 23 -1.45 7.27 -4.51
C THR A 23 -2.76 6.77 -3.88
N THR A 24 -3.85 6.77 -4.65
CA THR A 24 -5.12 6.19 -4.21
C THR A 24 -5.12 4.69 -4.43
N VAL A 25 -5.50 3.91 -3.42
CA VAL A 25 -5.78 2.48 -3.58
C VAL A 25 -7.26 2.32 -3.94
N PRO A 26 -7.61 1.74 -5.10
CA PRO A 26 -8.99 1.48 -5.47
C PRO A 26 -9.74 0.65 -4.43
N SER A 27 -11.03 0.95 -4.23
CA SER A 27 -11.89 0.28 -3.24
C SER A 27 -12.00 -1.23 -3.48
N SER A 28 -11.92 -1.68 -4.74
CA SER A 28 -11.90 -3.10 -5.10
C SER A 28 -10.69 -3.83 -4.50
N ILE A 29 -9.49 -3.23 -4.54
CA ILE A 29 -8.27 -3.79 -3.96
C ILE A 29 -8.39 -3.84 -2.44
N VAL A 30 -8.84 -2.74 -1.82
CA VAL A 30 -9.08 -2.68 -0.36
C VAL A 30 -9.98 -3.83 0.09
N ARG A 31 -11.07 -4.10 -0.64
CA ARG A 31 -12.02 -5.15 -0.31
C ARG A 31 -11.44 -6.56 -0.49
N VAL A 32 -10.80 -6.85 -1.62
CA VAL A 32 -10.24 -8.18 -1.91
C VAL A 32 -9.11 -8.52 -0.94
N MET A 33 -8.24 -7.56 -0.64
CA MET A 33 -7.10 -7.75 0.26
C MET A 33 -7.45 -7.56 1.74
N LYS A 34 -8.69 -7.20 2.06
CA LYS A 34 -9.15 -6.87 3.42
C LYS A 34 -8.22 -5.87 4.10
N LEU A 35 -7.86 -4.80 3.39
CA LEU A 35 -7.05 -3.73 3.93
C LEU A 35 -7.89 -2.88 4.88
N MET A 36 -7.25 -2.37 5.92
CA MET A 36 -7.89 -1.52 6.92
C MET A 36 -7.14 -0.20 7.06
N GLU A 37 -7.85 0.83 7.53
CA GLU A 37 -7.21 2.08 7.90
C GLU A 37 -6.11 1.81 8.94
N GLY A 38 -4.93 2.34 8.65
CA GLY A 38 -3.73 2.12 9.44
C GLY A 38 -2.84 0.96 9.02
N ASP A 39 -3.23 0.14 8.04
CA ASP A 39 -2.35 -0.86 7.46
C ASP A 39 -1.10 -0.21 6.85
N GLU A 40 0.07 -0.80 7.10
CA GLU A 40 1.33 -0.40 6.47
C GLU A 40 1.51 -1.16 5.16
N LEU A 41 1.73 -0.40 4.08
CA LEU A 41 1.98 -0.91 2.74
C LEU A 41 3.39 -0.52 2.32
N GLN A 42 4.21 -1.52 2.04
CA GLN A 42 5.47 -1.34 1.34
C GLN A 42 5.20 -1.33 -0.16
N TRP A 43 5.69 -0.30 -0.83
CA TRP A 43 5.56 -0.16 -2.26
C TRP A 43 6.81 -0.63 -2.98
N GLU A 44 6.64 -1.13 -4.18
CA GLU A 44 7.73 -1.32 -5.14
C GLU A 44 7.27 -0.89 -6.51
N ILE A 45 8.06 -0.01 -7.14
CA ILE A 45 7.78 0.50 -8.48
C ILE A 45 8.87 0.00 -9.41
N LYS A 46 8.46 -0.65 -10.49
CA LYS A 46 9.36 -1.17 -11.51
C LYS A 46 8.93 -0.67 -12.88
N SER A 47 9.84 0.02 -13.57
CA SER A 47 9.69 0.35 -14.99
C SER A 47 9.81 -0.94 -15.82
N MET A 48 8.85 -1.18 -16.68
CA MET A 48 8.80 -2.31 -17.61
C MET A 48 8.96 -1.82 -19.06
N GLU A 49 8.94 -2.73 -20.02
CA GLU A 49 9.02 -2.36 -21.44
C GLU A 49 7.77 -1.62 -21.92
N LYS A 50 7.90 -0.87 -23.03
CA LYS A 50 6.79 -0.16 -23.69
C LYS A 50 6.05 0.85 -22.79
N GLY A 51 6.76 1.44 -21.83
CA GLY A 51 6.20 2.45 -20.92
C GLY A 51 5.29 1.89 -19.83
N LEU A 52 5.26 0.57 -19.65
CA LEU A 52 4.49 -0.04 -18.56
C LEU A 52 5.19 0.20 -17.22
N ILE A 53 4.39 0.40 -16.18
CA ILE A 53 4.86 0.51 -14.80
C ILE A 53 4.16 -0.58 -13.99
N GLN A 54 4.94 -1.43 -13.34
CA GLN A 54 4.43 -2.37 -12.36
C GLN A 54 4.55 -1.76 -10.97
N VAL A 55 3.43 -1.68 -10.26
CA VAL A 55 3.36 -1.24 -8.86
C VAL A 55 2.92 -2.42 -8.01
N THR A 56 3.76 -2.82 -7.06
CA THR A 56 3.45 -3.88 -6.10
C THR A 56 3.22 -3.25 -4.73
N ALA A 57 2.07 -3.54 -4.11
CA ALA A 57 1.77 -3.17 -2.73
C ALA A 57 1.81 -4.41 -1.85
N ILE A 58 2.68 -4.40 -0.84
CA ILE A 58 2.87 -5.52 0.09
C ILE A 58 2.40 -5.07 1.46
N ARG A 59 1.31 -5.67 1.96
CA ARG A 59 0.86 -5.42 3.34
C ARG A 59 1.85 -6.06 4.31
N ALA A 60 2.47 -5.25 5.17
CA ALA A 60 3.27 -5.75 6.27
C ALA A 60 2.33 -6.45 7.27
N ILE A 61 2.44 -7.77 7.42
CA ILE A 61 1.73 -8.49 8.48
C ILE A 61 2.54 -8.31 9.76
N SER A 62 2.13 -7.37 10.60
CA SER A 62 2.65 -7.28 11.97
C SER A 62 2.37 -8.58 12.72
N ARG A 63 3.41 -9.28 13.18
CA ARG A 63 3.31 -10.46 14.06
C ARG A 63 2.83 -10.12 15.49
N LYS A 64 2.23 -8.96 15.75
CA LYS A 64 1.69 -8.65 17.07
C LYS A 64 0.25 -9.14 17.23
N ARG A 65 0.05 -10.47 17.25
CA ARG A 65 -1.19 -11.08 17.73
C ARG A 65 -1.00 -12.51 18.26
N SER A 66 -0.01 -12.74 19.10
CA SER A 66 0.05 -13.95 19.96
C SER A 66 0.77 -13.68 21.28
N GLU A 67 0.52 -12.52 21.89
CA GLU A 67 0.80 -12.27 23.31
C GLU A 67 -0.37 -11.45 23.87
N ARG A 68 -1.56 -12.06 23.88
CA ARG A 68 -2.47 -11.85 25.01
C ARG A 68 -2.59 -13.21 25.66
N LYS A 69 -1.70 -13.42 26.64
CA LYS A 69 -2.02 -14.29 27.78
C LYS A 69 -3.30 -13.72 28.38
N ASP A 70 -4.32 -14.55 28.49
CA ASP A 70 -5.18 -14.67 29.67
C ASP A 70 -5.57 -16.15 29.77
#